data_AF-A0A9W5S275-F1
#
_entry.id   AF-A0A9W5S275-F1
#
_cell.length_a   1.000
_cell.length_b   1.000
_cell.length_c   1.000
_cell.angle_alpha   90.00
_cell.angle_beta   90.00
_cell.angle_gamma   90.00
#
_symmetry.space_group_name_H-M   'P 1'
#
loop_
_entity.id
_entity.type
_entity.pdbx_description
1 polymer ?
#
loop_
_entity_poly.entity_id
_entity_poly.type
_entity_poly.pdbx_seq_one_letter_code
_entity_poly.pdbx_strand_id
1 'polypeptide(L)'
;MQMNRWRADAQALLFLLPFLVVYVVFTIWPMIKGLEMSFYKWTLIKKMKYVGLDNYNQMLQDTAFWSAVWHSLLFVILSTPAMIVLAIVLALIANRRSRLQKFYRSVFFLPSILSVAVASFLGLFIFQPYTGLLNTLLHLIGLLPDNKEIFWLNETNLAWIAVTLLTLWWTVGFNFILYLSAMQDIPEDVYEAARLDGANDSQIFWRITLPMLSGITKTITMLQIIASFKVFLQIYIMTGGGPLDQTRPIIQYIWQTGFRENNLGYASAMSYMLFVILLVLSAFQYWLNNRKGA
;
A
#
# COMPACT_ATOMS: atom_id res chain seq x y z
N MET A 1 -18.78 32.96 30.77
CA MET A 1 -18.82 31.99 29.65
C MET A 1 -17.58 31.08 29.52
N GLN A 2 -16.40 31.40 30.07
CA GLN A 2 -15.20 30.54 29.97
C GLN A 2 -15.18 29.33 30.94
N MET A 3 -15.89 29.39 32.07
CA MET A 3 -15.85 28.35 33.12
C MET A 3 -16.53 27.02 32.72
N ASN A 4 -17.35 27.03 31.66
CA ASN A 4 -18.00 25.83 31.11
C ASN A 4 -17.14 25.07 30.08
N ARG A 5 -16.10 25.69 29.51
CA ARG A 5 -15.22 25.02 28.53
C ARG A 5 -14.37 23.95 29.21
N TRP A 6 -13.75 24.25 30.35
CA TRP A 6 -12.94 23.29 31.10
C TRP A 6 -13.71 22.06 31.58
N ARG A 7 -14.99 22.22 31.97
CA ARG A 7 -15.86 21.10 32.34
C ARG A 7 -16.24 20.26 31.13
N ALA A 8 -16.54 20.90 30.00
CA ALA A 8 -16.82 20.20 28.74
C ALA A 8 -15.58 19.46 28.21
N ASP A 9 -14.39 20.07 28.30
CA ASP A 9 -13.12 19.47 27.91
C ASP A 9 -12.75 18.30 28.84
N ALA A 10 -12.97 18.43 30.16
CA ALA A 10 -12.78 17.34 31.13
C ALA A 10 -13.74 16.17 30.90
N GLN A 11 -15.00 16.46 30.56
CA GLN A 11 -15.98 15.44 30.18
C GLN A 11 -15.59 14.74 28.87
N ALA A 12 -15.17 15.49 27.86
CA ALA A 12 -14.66 14.94 26.61
C ALA A 12 -13.43 14.04 26.85
N LEU A 13 -12.51 14.46 27.72
CA LEU A 13 -11.35 13.65 28.11
C LEU A 13 -11.74 12.35 28.81
N LEU A 14 -12.75 12.37 29.68
CA LEU A 14 -13.30 11.16 30.31
C LEU A 14 -13.85 10.16 29.28
N PHE A 15 -14.53 10.65 28.23
CA PHE A 15 -15.00 9.79 27.13
C PHE A 15 -13.86 9.25 26.25
N LEU A 16 -12.77 10.02 26.10
CA LEU A 16 -11.59 9.60 25.35
C LEU A 16 -10.67 8.67 26.16
N LEU A 17 -10.75 8.68 27.49
CA LEU A 17 -9.82 7.99 28.38
C LEU A 17 -9.69 6.49 28.08
N PRO A 18 -10.77 5.71 27.87
CA PRO A 18 -10.64 4.28 27.54
C PRO A 18 -9.85 4.04 26.25
N PHE A 19 -10.10 4.86 25.21
CA PHE A 19 -9.35 4.80 23.96
C PHE A 19 -7.88 5.19 24.17
N LEU A 20 -7.63 6.29 24.88
CA LEU A 20 -6.27 6.78 25.14
C LEU A 20 -5.45 5.78 25.94
N VAL A 21 -6.02 5.13 26.94
CA VAL A 21 -5.33 4.08 27.72
C VAL A 21 -4.92 2.92 26.81
N VAL A 22 -5.84 2.40 26.01
CA VAL A 22 -5.54 1.29 25.08
C VAL A 22 -4.50 1.72 24.04
N TYR A 23 -4.64 2.92 23.46
CA TYR A 23 -3.71 3.46 22.48
C TYR A 23 -2.30 3.65 23.05
N VAL A 24 -2.18 4.22 24.26
CA VAL A 24 -0.89 4.42 24.91
C VAL A 24 -0.23 3.09 25.26
N VAL A 25 -0.97 2.16 25.85
CA VAL A 25 -0.43 0.87 26.32
C VAL A 25 -0.04 -0.05 25.16
N PHE A 26 -0.83 -0.09 24.09
CA PHE A 26 -0.64 -1.06 23.00
C PHE A 26 -0.02 -0.47 21.73
N THR A 27 0.08 0.85 21.59
CA THR A 27 0.72 1.51 20.44
C THR A 27 1.93 2.35 20.84
N ILE A 28 1.74 3.35 21.71
CA ILE A 28 2.82 4.29 22.04
C ILE A 28 3.92 3.62 22.87
N TRP A 29 3.55 2.84 23.88
CA TRP A 29 4.52 2.18 24.76
C TRP A 29 5.41 1.15 24.01
N PRO A 30 4.87 0.20 23.21
CA PRO A 30 5.70 -0.70 22.41
C PRO A 30 6.58 0.02 21.39
N MET A 31 6.09 1.14 20.84
CA MET A 31 6.90 1.98 19.95
C MET A 31 8.11 2.52 20.71
N ILE A 32 7.92 3.19 21.85
CA ILE A 32 9.03 3.70 22.69
C ILE A 32 9.98 2.57 23.08
N LYS A 33 9.47 1.40 23.46
CA LYS A 33 10.31 0.23 23.79
C LYS A 33 11.09 -0.29 22.59
N GLY A 34 10.51 -0.29 21.39
CA GLY A 34 11.24 -0.59 20.16
C GLY A 34 12.36 0.42 19.89
N LEU A 35 12.14 1.71 20.21
CA LEU A 35 13.19 2.73 20.06
C LEU A 35 14.31 2.48 21.05
N GLU A 36 13.98 2.16 22.30
CA GLU A 36 14.97 1.76 23.30
C GLU A 36 15.76 0.55 22.78
N MET A 37 15.08 -0.51 22.33
CA MET A 37 15.69 -1.75 21.82
C MET A 37 16.65 -1.52 20.65
N SER A 38 16.42 -0.51 19.80
CA SER A 38 17.32 -0.24 18.66
C SER A 38 18.74 0.16 19.08
N PHE A 39 18.93 0.64 20.32
CA PHE A 39 20.24 0.97 20.88
C PHE A 39 20.92 -0.18 21.64
N TYR A 40 20.29 -1.36 21.66
CA TYR A 40 20.79 -2.53 22.38
C TYR A 40 21.03 -3.67 21.41
N LYS A 41 22.05 -4.49 21.70
CA LYS A 41 22.19 -5.82 21.15
C LYS A 41 21.32 -6.74 21.99
N TRP A 42 20.20 -7.18 21.41
CA TRP A 42 19.20 -7.96 22.11
C TRP A 42 18.67 -9.11 21.27
N THR A 43 18.55 -10.27 21.92
CA THR A 43 17.92 -11.48 21.42
C THR A 43 16.93 -11.98 22.48
N LEU A 44 15.94 -12.80 22.13
CA LEU A 44 14.99 -13.37 23.11
C LEU A 44 15.66 -14.17 24.23
N ILE A 45 16.89 -14.65 24.02
CA ILE A 45 17.58 -15.58 24.95
C ILE A 45 18.64 -14.86 25.77
N LYS A 46 19.31 -13.85 25.22
CA LYS A 46 20.44 -13.17 25.87
C LYS A 46 19.99 -11.88 26.55
N LYS A 47 20.69 -11.51 27.64
CA LYS A 47 20.49 -10.22 28.29
C LYS A 47 20.76 -9.07 27.32
N MET A 48 19.94 -8.01 27.39
CA MET A 48 20.15 -6.77 26.64
C MET A 48 21.52 -6.17 26.97
N LYS A 49 22.32 -5.89 25.95
CA LYS A 49 23.58 -5.15 26.08
C LYS A 49 23.47 -3.83 25.33
N TYR A 50 23.69 -2.71 26.00
CA TYR A 50 23.70 -1.40 25.34
C TYR A 50 24.88 -1.32 24.36
N VAL A 51 24.61 -0.92 23.12
CA VAL A 51 25.61 -0.77 22.05
C VAL A 51 25.54 0.60 21.37
N GLY A 52 24.68 1.51 21.86
CA GLY A 52 24.52 2.83 21.26
C GLY A 52 24.05 2.73 19.80
N LEU A 53 24.78 3.36 18.88
CA LEU A 53 24.41 3.42 17.46
C LEU A 53 24.97 2.28 16.60
N ASP A 54 25.57 1.25 17.20
CA ASP A 54 26.23 0.16 16.46
C ASP A 54 25.29 -0.56 15.48
N ASN A 55 24.04 -0.83 15.89
CA ASN A 55 23.02 -1.42 15.02
C ASN A 55 22.74 -0.55 13.78
N TYR A 56 22.76 0.78 13.91
CA TYR A 56 22.54 1.69 12.79
C TYR A 56 23.76 1.74 11.87
N ASN A 57 24.97 1.73 12.42
CA ASN A 57 26.20 1.67 11.61
C ASN A 57 26.29 0.37 10.81
N GLN A 58 25.95 -0.76 11.44
CA GLN A 58 25.85 -2.06 10.78
C GLN A 58 24.83 -2.02 9.64
N MET A 59 23.64 -1.46 9.88
CA MET A 59 22.58 -1.35 8.88
C MET A 59 22.98 -0.52 7.65
N LEU A 60 23.73 0.57 7.85
CA LEU A 60 24.18 1.41 6.73
C LEU A 60 25.13 0.68 5.78
N GLN A 61 25.85 -0.33 6.27
CA GLN A 61 26.79 -1.15 5.50
C GLN A 61 26.15 -2.46 4.98
N ASP A 62 24.89 -2.72 5.34
CA ASP A 62 24.18 -3.94 5.01
C ASP A 62 23.59 -3.86 3.60
N THR A 63 24.20 -4.60 2.67
CA THR A 63 23.75 -4.67 1.28
C THR A 63 22.38 -5.35 1.14
N ALA A 64 22.02 -6.27 2.03
CA ALA A 64 20.71 -6.92 2.02
C ALA A 64 19.61 -5.96 2.48
N PHE A 65 19.91 -5.10 3.46
CA PHE A 65 19.00 -4.02 3.87
C PHE A 65 18.68 -3.07 2.71
N TRP A 66 19.71 -2.54 2.04
CA TRP A 66 19.51 -1.61 0.91
C TRP A 66 18.85 -2.28 -0.29
N SER A 67 19.13 -3.56 -0.53
CA SER A 67 18.41 -4.37 -1.53
C SER A 67 16.91 -4.44 -1.21
N ALA A 68 16.55 -4.76 0.04
CA ALA A 68 15.15 -4.84 0.47
C ALA A 68 14.43 -3.47 0.44
N VAL A 69 15.14 -2.38 0.75
CA VAL A 69 14.66 -1.00 0.57
C VAL A 69 14.35 -0.74 -0.91
N TRP A 70 15.29 -1.07 -1.79
CA TRP A 70 15.14 -0.89 -3.24
C TRP A 70 13.96 -1.69 -3.80
N HIS A 71 13.82 -2.95 -3.40
CA HIS A 71 12.70 -3.81 -3.78
C HIS A 71 11.35 -3.25 -3.33
N SER A 72 11.28 -2.71 -2.11
CA SER A 72 10.07 -2.05 -1.61
C SER A 72 9.75 -0.78 -2.40
N LEU A 73 10.77 0.01 -2.74
CA LEU A 73 10.61 1.20 -3.56
C LEU A 73 10.17 0.86 -4.99
N LEU A 74 10.76 -0.17 -5.60
CA LEU A 74 10.36 -0.68 -6.91
C LEU A 74 8.89 -1.07 -6.90
N PHE A 75 8.45 -1.80 -5.87
CA PHE A 75 7.05 -2.16 -5.72
C PHE A 75 6.15 -0.93 -5.58
N VAL A 76 6.55 0.08 -4.82
CA VAL A 76 5.79 1.34 -4.67
C VAL A 76 5.64 2.06 -6.02
N ILE A 77 6.73 2.16 -6.80
CA ILE A 77 6.75 2.81 -8.11
C ILE A 77 5.87 2.06 -9.12
N LEU A 78 5.82 0.74 -9.06
CA LEU A 78 5.00 -0.07 -9.96
C LEU A 78 3.52 -0.07 -9.54
N SER A 79 3.25 -0.34 -8.26
CA SER A 79 1.90 -0.54 -7.76
C SER A 79 1.11 0.77 -7.63
N THR A 80 1.72 1.86 -7.17
CA THR A 80 0.98 3.10 -6.84
C THR A 80 0.37 3.77 -8.07
N PRO A 81 1.13 4.07 -9.14
CA PRO A 81 0.56 4.71 -10.33
C PRO A 81 -0.45 3.80 -11.01
N ALA A 82 -0.16 2.50 -11.12
CA ALA A 82 -1.07 1.53 -11.71
C ALA A 82 -2.39 1.43 -10.93
N MET A 83 -2.32 1.49 -9.60
CA MET A 83 -3.50 1.49 -8.73
C MET A 83 -4.36 2.73 -8.93
N ILE A 84 -3.74 3.91 -9.00
CA ILE A 84 -4.46 5.17 -9.24
C ILE A 84 -5.17 5.14 -10.59
N VAL A 85 -4.46 4.74 -11.64
CA VAL A 85 -5.03 4.65 -13.00
C VAL A 85 -6.18 3.64 -13.02
N LEU A 86 -5.97 2.45 -12.47
CA LEU A 86 -7.00 1.41 -12.41
C LEU A 86 -8.24 1.89 -11.64
N ALA A 87 -8.05 2.48 -10.45
CA ALA A 87 -9.14 2.94 -9.62
C ALA A 87 -9.97 4.05 -10.28
N ILE A 88 -9.31 5.01 -10.98
CA ILE A 88 -10.00 6.05 -11.77
C ILE A 88 -10.78 5.43 -12.93
N VAL A 89 -10.20 4.48 -13.66
CA VAL A 89 -10.87 3.81 -14.78
C VAL A 89 -12.11 3.06 -14.29
N LEU A 90 -11.99 2.28 -13.21
CA LEU A 90 -13.13 1.58 -12.62
C LEU A 90 -14.19 2.55 -12.11
N ALA A 91 -13.78 3.66 -11.48
CA ALA A 91 -14.67 4.72 -11.01
C ALA A 91 -15.47 5.33 -12.16
N LEU A 92 -14.81 5.65 -13.28
CA LEU A 92 -15.49 6.16 -14.49
C LEU A 92 -16.54 5.18 -15.02
N ILE A 93 -16.21 3.88 -15.09
CA ILE A 93 -17.14 2.85 -15.56
C ILE A 93 -18.36 2.78 -14.63
N ALA A 94 -18.13 2.77 -13.32
CA ALA A 94 -19.20 2.69 -12.32
C ALA A 94 -19.96 4.01 -12.12
N ASN A 95 -19.42 5.14 -12.56
CA ASN A 95 -20.09 6.44 -12.45
C ASN A 95 -21.15 6.65 -13.54
N ARG A 96 -21.09 5.89 -14.65
CA ARG A 96 -22.08 5.98 -15.73
C ARG A 96 -23.48 5.60 -15.22
N ARG A 97 -24.46 6.45 -15.50
CA ARG A 97 -25.89 6.18 -15.26
C ARG A 97 -26.32 5.01 -16.14
N SER A 98 -26.33 3.80 -15.58
CA SER A 98 -26.71 2.57 -16.28
C SER A 98 -27.45 1.62 -15.34
N ARG A 99 -28.29 0.73 -15.88
CA ARG A 99 -28.97 -0.32 -15.10
C ARG A 99 -27.98 -1.27 -14.41
N LEU A 100 -26.76 -1.40 -14.97
CA LEU A 100 -25.69 -2.26 -14.46
C LEU A 100 -24.79 -1.57 -13.42
N GLN A 101 -25.06 -0.32 -13.03
CA GLN A 101 -24.23 0.42 -12.10
C GLN A 101 -24.01 -0.31 -10.76
N LYS A 102 -25.07 -0.89 -10.18
CA LYS A 102 -24.97 -1.67 -8.94
C LYS A 102 -24.12 -2.93 -9.12
N PHE A 103 -24.21 -3.57 -10.28
CA PHE A 103 -23.42 -4.75 -10.61
C PHE A 103 -21.92 -4.41 -10.68
N TYR A 104 -21.54 -3.35 -11.42
CA TYR A 104 -20.14 -2.93 -11.51
C TYR A 104 -19.54 -2.57 -10.16
N ARG A 105 -20.25 -1.77 -9.35
CA ARG A 105 -19.80 -1.43 -7.98
C ARG A 105 -19.56 -2.66 -7.12
N SER A 106 -20.45 -3.65 -7.21
CA SER A 106 -20.34 -4.89 -6.44
C SER A 106 -19.16 -5.75 -6.90
N VAL A 107 -19.03 -5.98 -8.21
CA VAL A 107 -17.95 -6.81 -8.77
C VAL A 107 -16.58 -6.19 -8.55
N PHE A 108 -16.43 -4.88 -8.71
CA PHE A 108 -15.14 -4.19 -8.52
C PHE A 108 -14.72 -4.12 -7.05
N PHE A 109 -15.67 -4.13 -6.12
CA PHE A 109 -15.37 -4.11 -4.68
C PHE A 109 -15.18 -5.52 -4.08
N LEU A 110 -15.80 -6.54 -4.67
CA LEU A 110 -15.81 -7.91 -4.17
C LEU A 110 -14.41 -8.46 -3.79
N PRO A 111 -13.35 -8.27 -4.60
CA PRO A 111 -12.01 -8.79 -4.25
C PRO A 111 -11.45 -8.20 -2.95
N SER A 112 -11.81 -6.96 -2.60
CA SER A 112 -11.31 -6.27 -1.41
C SER A 112 -11.90 -6.78 -0.10
N ILE A 113 -12.88 -7.68 -0.17
CA ILE A 113 -13.43 -8.39 1.00
C ILE A 113 -12.54 -9.58 1.38
N LEU A 114 -11.70 -10.07 0.46
CA LEU A 114 -10.82 -11.21 0.71
C LEU A 114 -9.72 -10.84 1.71
N SER A 115 -9.33 -11.81 2.54
CA SER A 115 -8.13 -11.67 3.35
C SER A 115 -6.89 -11.73 2.45
N VAL A 116 -5.80 -11.05 2.87
CA VAL A 116 -4.49 -11.13 2.20
C VAL A 116 -4.09 -12.58 1.92
N ALA A 117 -4.28 -13.48 2.91
CA ALA A 117 -3.88 -14.87 2.77
C ALA A 117 -4.66 -15.57 1.65
N VAL A 118 -5.99 -15.45 1.63
CA VAL A 118 -6.85 -16.05 0.59
C VAL A 118 -6.49 -15.49 -0.78
N ALA A 119 -6.36 -14.18 -0.91
CA ALA A 119 -5.97 -13.54 -2.16
C ALA A 119 -4.59 -14.05 -2.65
N SER A 120 -3.64 -14.23 -1.73
CA SER A 120 -2.28 -14.71 -2.05
C SER A 120 -2.27 -16.18 -2.51
N PHE A 121 -3.06 -17.05 -1.88
CA PHE A 121 -3.22 -18.44 -2.32
C PHE A 121 -3.91 -18.53 -3.68
N LEU A 122 -4.94 -17.70 -3.94
CA LEU A 122 -5.52 -17.58 -5.28
C LEU A 122 -4.47 -17.12 -6.30
N GLY A 123 -3.62 -16.18 -5.91
CA GLY A 123 -2.46 -15.78 -6.71
C GLY A 123 -1.56 -16.96 -7.08
N LEU A 124 -1.19 -17.79 -6.11
CA LEU A 124 -0.39 -19.00 -6.37
C LEU A 124 -1.06 -19.89 -7.43
N PHE A 125 -2.37 -20.14 -7.33
CA PHE A 125 -3.09 -20.93 -8.33
C PHE A 125 -3.17 -20.25 -9.70
N ILE A 126 -3.36 -18.93 -9.75
CA ILE A 126 -3.47 -18.18 -11.00
C ILE A 126 -2.14 -18.18 -11.77
N PHE A 127 -1.03 -18.01 -11.05
CA PHE A 127 0.32 -17.86 -11.61
C PHE A 127 1.11 -19.17 -11.67
N GLN A 128 0.48 -20.31 -11.35
CA GLN A 128 1.13 -21.63 -11.42
C GLN A 128 1.47 -22.00 -12.87
N PRO A 129 2.69 -22.50 -13.15
CA PRO A 129 3.03 -23.01 -14.48
C PRO A 129 2.15 -24.22 -14.87
N TYR A 130 1.89 -24.43 -16.16
CA TYR A 130 1.13 -25.55 -16.76
C TYR A 130 -0.37 -25.65 -16.41
N THR A 131 -0.74 -25.36 -15.16
CA THR A 131 -2.09 -25.58 -14.62
C THR A 131 -2.76 -24.29 -14.15
N GLY A 132 -2.01 -23.20 -14.11
CA GLY A 132 -2.52 -21.92 -13.64
C GLY A 132 -3.38 -21.21 -14.68
N LEU A 133 -4.41 -20.54 -14.16
CA LEU A 133 -5.41 -19.84 -14.97
C LEU A 133 -4.77 -18.91 -16.02
N LEU A 134 -3.72 -18.17 -15.66
CA LEU A 134 -3.16 -17.17 -16.55
C LEU A 134 -2.43 -17.80 -17.75
N ASN A 135 -1.62 -18.84 -17.54
CA ASN A 135 -0.96 -19.54 -18.66
C ASN A 135 -1.98 -20.22 -19.57
N THR A 136 -2.99 -20.90 -18.99
CA THR A 136 -4.06 -21.53 -19.77
C THR A 136 -4.79 -20.51 -20.65
N LEU A 137 -5.12 -19.33 -20.11
CA LEU A 137 -5.74 -18.26 -20.89
C LEU A 137 -4.82 -17.75 -22.00
N LEU A 138 -3.52 -17.57 -21.73
CA LEU A 138 -2.54 -17.11 -22.72
C LEU A 138 -2.35 -18.11 -23.87
N HIS A 139 -2.38 -19.42 -23.59
CA HIS A 139 -2.39 -20.47 -24.62
C HIS A 139 -3.68 -20.40 -25.45
N LEU A 140 -4.85 -20.29 -24.80
CA LEU A 140 -6.15 -20.29 -25.48
C LEU A 140 -6.30 -19.13 -26.46
N ILE A 141 -5.77 -17.94 -26.12
CA ILE A 141 -5.81 -16.77 -27.00
C ILE A 141 -4.62 -16.69 -27.97
N GLY A 142 -3.74 -17.69 -27.97
CA GLY A 142 -2.58 -17.78 -28.89
C GLY A 142 -1.43 -16.81 -28.58
N LEU A 143 -1.43 -16.15 -27.42
CA LEU A 143 -0.32 -15.27 -27.00
C LEU A 143 0.88 -16.06 -26.43
N LEU A 144 0.66 -17.31 -26.01
CA LEU A 144 1.70 -18.21 -25.55
C LEU A 144 1.69 -19.50 -26.38
N PRO A 145 2.79 -19.84 -27.09
CA PRO A 145 2.88 -21.08 -27.85
C PRO A 145 2.77 -22.32 -26.97
N ASP A 146 2.13 -23.39 -27.45
CA ASP A 146 1.89 -24.65 -26.70
C ASP A 146 3.15 -25.33 -26.15
N ASN A 147 4.32 -25.00 -26.68
CA ASN A 147 5.61 -25.54 -26.25
C ASN A 147 6.36 -24.66 -25.24
N LYS A 148 5.77 -23.55 -24.80
CA LYS A 148 6.42 -22.59 -23.90
C LYS A 148 5.55 -22.30 -22.69
N GLU A 149 6.17 -22.28 -21.52
CA GLU A 149 5.52 -21.97 -20.25
C GLU A 149 6.19 -20.80 -19.58
N ILE A 150 5.37 -19.93 -18.97
CA ILE A 150 5.86 -18.76 -18.24
C ILE A 150 5.88 -19.09 -16.75
N PHE A 151 7.05 -18.95 -16.14
CA PHE A 151 7.25 -19.19 -14.71
C PHE A 151 7.17 -17.88 -13.92
N TRP A 152 5.96 -17.32 -13.84
CA TRP A 152 5.68 -16.00 -13.27
C TRP A 152 6.37 -15.74 -11.93
N LEU A 153 6.35 -16.70 -11.01
CA LEU A 153 6.87 -16.54 -9.66
C LEU A 153 8.34 -16.93 -9.49
N ASN A 154 8.91 -17.63 -10.48
CA ASN A 154 10.31 -18.10 -10.42
C ASN A 154 11.26 -17.22 -11.24
N GLU A 155 10.75 -16.31 -12.06
CA GLU A 155 11.55 -15.32 -12.80
C GLU A 155 11.50 -13.96 -12.10
N THR A 156 12.67 -13.35 -11.86
CA THR A 156 12.82 -12.11 -11.06
C THR A 156 11.91 -10.98 -11.51
N ASN A 157 11.89 -10.69 -12.81
CA ASN A 157 11.12 -9.57 -13.36
C ASN A 157 9.62 -9.87 -13.37
N LEU A 158 9.26 -11.13 -13.66
CA LEU A 158 7.86 -11.53 -13.73
C LEU A 158 7.22 -11.66 -12.34
N ALA A 159 8.00 -11.98 -11.32
CA ALA A 159 7.48 -12.14 -9.96
C ALA A 159 6.91 -10.81 -9.44
N TRP A 160 7.61 -9.70 -9.69
CA TRP A 160 7.09 -8.36 -9.36
C TRP A 160 5.85 -7.99 -10.15
N ILE A 161 5.77 -8.38 -11.43
CA ILE A 161 4.58 -8.16 -12.26
C ILE A 161 3.40 -8.95 -11.70
N ALA A 162 3.58 -10.24 -11.40
CA ALA A 162 2.54 -11.11 -10.85
C ALA A 162 2.03 -10.60 -9.49
N VAL A 163 2.94 -10.25 -8.58
CA VAL A 163 2.61 -9.67 -7.28
C VAL A 163 1.87 -8.33 -7.46
N THR A 164 2.32 -7.47 -8.37
CA THR A 164 1.66 -6.17 -8.63
C THR A 164 0.27 -6.37 -9.20
N LEU A 165 0.09 -7.20 -10.23
CA LEU A 165 -1.21 -7.49 -10.84
C LEU A 165 -2.21 -8.03 -9.82
N LEU A 166 -1.78 -8.97 -8.97
CA LEU A 166 -2.63 -9.49 -7.91
C LEU A 166 -3.01 -8.37 -6.93
N THR A 167 -2.03 -7.58 -6.48
CA THR A 167 -2.24 -6.45 -5.55
C THR A 167 -3.28 -5.49 -6.10
N LEU A 168 -3.15 -5.10 -7.37
CA LEU A 168 -4.11 -4.24 -8.06
C LEU A 168 -5.51 -4.84 -8.00
N TRP A 169 -5.66 -6.13 -8.34
CA TRP A 169 -6.96 -6.80 -8.35
C TRP A 169 -7.63 -6.85 -6.97
N TRP A 170 -6.92 -7.29 -5.92
CA TRP A 170 -7.57 -7.50 -4.62
C TRP A 170 -7.71 -6.21 -3.79
N THR A 171 -6.89 -5.18 -4.02
CA THR A 171 -6.92 -3.95 -3.20
C THR A 171 -7.56 -2.73 -3.86
N VAL A 172 -7.96 -2.80 -5.13
CA VAL A 172 -8.52 -1.63 -5.84
C VAL A 172 -9.82 -1.11 -5.25
N GLY A 173 -10.65 -1.97 -4.62
CA GLY A 173 -12.01 -1.62 -4.20
C GLY A 173 -12.11 -0.38 -3.33
N PHE A 174 -11.19 -0.21 -2.36
CA PHE A 174 -11.17 0.98 -1.50
C PHE A 174 -10.86 2.26 -2.28
N ASN A 175 -9.78 2.25 -3.08
CA ASN A 175 -9.38 3.40 -3.90
C ASN A 175 -10.44 3.75 -4.95
N PHE A 176 -11.05 2.73 -5.56
CA PHE A 176 -12.15 2.87 -6.50
C PHE A 176 -13.36 3.60 -5.89
N ILE A 177 -13.80 3.21 -4.69
CA ILE A 177 -14.94 3.84 -4.02
C ILE A 177 -14.65 5.30 -3.69
N LEU A 178 -13.43 5.62 -3.23
CA LEU A 178 -13.04 6.99 -2.95
C LEU A 178 -13.11 7.88 -4.21
N TYR A 179 -12.58 7.41 -5.34
CA TYR A 179 -12.70 8.13 -6.60
C TYR A 179 -14.14 8.24 -7.08
N LEU A 180 -14.94 7.17 -6.96
CA LEU A 180 -16.34 7.17 -7.36
C LEU A 180 -17.16 8.19 -6.55
N SER A 181 -16.95 8.24 -5.24
CA SER A 181 -17.59 9.24 -4.36
C SER A 181 -17.19 10.65 -4.76
N ALA A 182 -15.89 10.90 -4.93
CA ALA A 182 -15.39 12.21 -5.32
C ALA A 182 -15.89 12.65 -6.71
N MET A 183 -16.08 11.72 -7.66
CA MET A 183 -16.69 12.02 -8.96
C MET A 183 -18.18 12.38 -8.84
N GLN A 184 -18.90 11.81 -7.86
CA GLN A 184 -20.32 12.08 -7.62
C GLN A 184 -20.56 13.38 -6.86
N ASP A 185 -19.56 13.85 -6.13
CA ASP A 185 -19.59 15.16 -5.45
C ASP A 185 -19.37 16.33 -6.41
N ILE A 186 -18.94 16.08 -7.65
CA ILE A 186 -18.80 17.11 -8.69
C ILE A 186 -20.22 17.51 -9.18
N PRO A 187 -20.63 18.78 -9.07
CA PRO A 187 -21.96 19.22 -9.51
C PRO A 187 -22.20 18.95 -11.01
N GLU A 188 -23.39 18.47 -11.36
CA GLU A 188 -23.76 18.16 -12.75
C GLU A 188 -23.71 19.43 -13.64
N ASP A 189 -24.03 20.59 -13.09
CA ASP A 189 -24.00 21.89 -13.78
C ASP A 189 -22.63 22.21 -14.43
N VAL A 190 -21.53 21.74 -13.81
CA VAL A 190 -20.17 21.91 -14.36
C VAL A 190 -20.01 21.10 -15.66
N TYR A 191 -20.58 19.90 -15.70
CA TYR A 191 -20.56 19.05 -16.90
C TYR A 191 -21.50 19.57 -17.98
N GLU A 192 -22.66 20.10 -17.61
CA GLU A 192 -23.63 20.68 -18.56
C GLU A 192 -23.07 21.95 -19.22
N ALA A 193 -22.49 22.85 -18.44
CA ALA A 193 -21.85 24.06 -18.96
C ALA A 193 -20.74 23.73 -19.97
N ALA A 194 -19.88 22.75 -19.65
CA ALA A 194 -18.82 22.32 -20.56
C ALA A 194 -19.35 21.75 -21.89
N ARG A 195 -20.45 21.00 -21.85
CA ARG A 195 -21.10 20.48 -23.06
C ARG A 195 -21.74 21.59 -23.90
N LEU A 196 -22.31 22.61 -23.27
CA LEU A 196 -22.83 23.80 -23.95
C LEU A 196 -21.72 24.58 -24.67
N ASP A 197 -20.52 24.62 -24.08
CA ASP A 197 -19.32 25.20 -24.70
C ASP A 197 -18.69 24.31 -25.81
N GLY A 198 -19.32 23.18 -26.14
CA GLY A 198 -18.88 22.27 -27.20
C GLY A 198 -17.75 21.30 -26.80
N ALA A 199 -17.48 21.14 -25.49
CA ALA A 199 -16.48 20.19 -25.03
C ALA A 199 -16.92 18.73 -25.24
N ASN A 200 -16.04 17.90 -25.80
CA ASN A 200 -16.27 16.46 -25.92
C ASN A 200 -15.90 15.71 -24.63
N ASP A 201 -16.32 14.44 -24.50
CA ASP A 201 -16.10 13.63 -23.29
C ASP A 201 -14.63 13.49 -22.86
N SER A 202 -13.70 13.46 -23.83
CA SER A 202 -12.26 13.39 -23.54
C SER A 202 -11.76 14.72 -22.95
N GLN A 203 -12.19 15.84 -23.53
CA GLN A 203 -11.88 17.17 -23.01
C GLN A 203 -12.48 17.36 -21.60
N ILE A 204 -13.72 16.94 -21.39
CA ILE A 204 -14.37 16.97 -20.06
C ILE A 204 -13.55 16.14 -19.07
N PHE A 205 -13.15 14.91 -19.40
CA PHE A 205 -12.36 14.07 -18.50
C PHE A 205 -11.01 14.71 -18.15
N TRP A 206 -10.21 15.09 -19.15
CA TRP A 206 -8.84 15.56 -18.93
C TRP A 206 -8.78 16.99 -18.36
N ARG A 207 -9.75 17.85 -18.68
CA ARG A 207 -9.73 19.28 -18.29
C ARG A 207 -10.64 19.61 -17.10
N ILE A 208 -11.61 18.77 -16.78
CA ILE A 208 -12.57 19.03 -15.69
C ILE A 208 -12.48 17.93 -14.64
N THR A 209 -12.85 16.69 -14.98
CA THR A 209 -12.93 15.59 -14.01
C THR A 209 -11.58 15.33 -13.35
N LEU A 210 -10.52 15.08 -14.12
CA LEU A 210 -9.21 14.72 -13.57
C LEU A 210 -8.59 15.85 -12.70
N PRO A 211 -8.64 17.14 -13.11
CA PRO A 211 -8.22 18.25 -12.25
C PRO A 211 -9.05 18.38 -10.96
N MET A 212 -10.37 18.22 -11.02
CA MET A 212 -11.23 18.29 -9.84
C MET A 212 -10.98 17.12 -8.87
N LEU A 213 -10.54 15.97 -9.37
CA LEU A 213 -10.11 14.83 -8.54
C LEU A 213 -8.73 15.01 -7.92
N SER A 214 -7.96 16.06 -8.24
CA SER A 214 -6.58 16.22 -7.75
C SER A 214 -6.46 16.19 -6.23
N GLY A 215 -7.45 16.71 -5.49
CA GLY A 215 -7.47 16.66 -4.03
C GLY A 215 -7.51 15.22 -3.50
N ILE A 216 -8.45 14.41 -3.99
CA ILE A 216 -8.57 13.01 -3.57
C ILE A 216 -7.40 12.17 -4.09
N THR A 217 -6.90 12.43 -5.31
CA THR A 217 -5.74 11.74 -5.89
C THR A 217 -4.50 11.90 -5.02
N LYS A 218 -4.26 13.10 -4.47
CA LYS A 218 -3.13 13.35 -3.56
C LYS A 218 -3.22 12.51 -2.30
N THR A 219 -4.40 12.44 -1.68
CA THR A 219 -4.65 11.62 -0.49
C THR A 219 -4.48 10.14 -0.79
N ILE A 220 -5.08 9.64 -1.88
CA ILE A 220 -4.95 8.23 -2.30
C ILE A 220 -3.49 7.88 -2.60
N THR A 221 -2.75 8.75 -3.28
CA THR A 221 -1.32 8.54 -3.54
C THR A 221 -0.54 8.35 -2.24
N MET A 222 -0.81 9.16 -1.22
CA MET A 222 -0.13 9.07 0.07
C MET A 222 -0.41 7.75 0.77
N LEU A 223 -1.69 7.41 0.88
CA LEU A 223 -2.14 6.16 1.49
C LEU A 223 -1.55 4.95 0.76
N GLN A 224 -1.51 5.01 -0.57
CA GLN A 224 -1.00 3.92 -1.39
C GLN A 224 0.52 3.76 -1.28
N ILE A 225 1.30 4.85 -1.22
CA ILE A 225 2.74 4.77 -0.95
C ILE A 225 2.98 4.07 0.39
N ILE A 226 2.30 4.50 1.45
CA ILE A 226 2.42 3.89 2.79
C ILE A 226 2.01 2.42 2.76
N ALA A 227 0.89 2.08 2.11
CA ALA A 227 0.41 0.71 2.00
C ALA A 227 1.37 -0.19 1.23
N SER A 228 1.91 0.29 0.10
CA SER A 228 2.85 -0.46 -0.74
C SER A 228 4.19 -0.70 -0.04
N PHE A 229 4.72 0.27 0.72
CA PHE A 229 5.90 0.02 1.57
C PHE A 229 5.63 -1.00 2.68
N LYS A 230 4.37 -1.11 3.12
CA LYS A 230 3.94 -2.05 4.16
C LYS A 230 3.60 -3.45 3.65
N VAL A 231 3.82 -3.74 2.36
CA VAL A 231 3.56 -5.06 1.80
C VAL A 231 4.48 -6.10 2.45
N PHE A 232 3.90 -7.22 2.88
CA PHE A 232 4.66 -8.30 3.50
C PHE A 232 4.02 -9.66 3.23
N LEU A 233 2.87 -9.91 3.86
CA LEU A 233 2.30 -11.26 3.94
C LEU A 233 2.00 -11.86 2.56
N GLN A 234 1.56 -11.04 1.60
CA GLN A 234 1.33 -11.50 0.23
C GLN A 234 2.61 -12.00 -0.44
N ILE A 235 3.70 -11.21 -0.37
CA ILE A 235 4.97 -11.59 -0.97
C ILE A 235 5.53 -12.83 -0.27
N TYR A 236 5.44 -12.86 1.05
CA TYR A 236 5.87 -14.01 1.85
C TYR A 236 5.16 -15.32 1.44
N ILE A 237 3.84 -15.27 1.19
CA ILE A 237 3.07 -16.44 0.74
C ILE A 237 3.38 -16.80 -0.71
N MET A 238 3.40 -15.82 -1.62
CA MET A 238 3.50 -16.09 -3.06
C MET A 238 4.91 -16.48 -3.51
N THR A 239 5.93 -15.84 -2.95
CA THR A 239 7.31 -15.93 -3.45
C THR A 239 8.31 -16.28 -2.35
N GLY A 240 7.93 -16.15 -1.08
CA GLY A 240 8.87 -16.25 0.04
C GLY A 240 9.97 -15.19 0.02
N GLY A 241 9.87 -14.13 -0.79
CA GLY A 241 10.91 -13.13 -1.05
C GLY A 241 11.82 -13.46 -2.24
N GLY A 242 11.61 -14.59 -2.92
CA GLY A 242 12.37 -15.01 -4.09
C GLY A 242 11.78 -14.53 -5.44
N PRO A 243 12.40 -14.89 -6.57
CA PRO A 243 13.63 -15.68 -6.68
C PRO A 243 14.88 -14.90 -6.27
N LEU A 244 15.89 -15.58 -5.72
CA LEU A 244 17.19 -14.98 -5.34
C LEU A 244 17.10 -13.74 -4.43
N ASP A 245 16.16 -13.74 -3.48
CA ASP A 245 15.85 -12.59 -2.61
C ASP A 245 15.43 -11.29 -3.35
N GLN A 246 15.13 -11.37 -4.66
CA GLN A 246 14.84 -10.19 -5.49
C GLN A 246 13.43 -9.62 -5.33
N THR A 247 12.56 -10.30 -4.59
CA THR A 247 11.24 -9.77 -4.24
C THR A 247 11.09 -9.48 -2.76
N ARG A 248 12.15 -9.63 -1.95
CA ARG A 248 12.05 -9.50 -0.49
C ARG A 248 11.83 -8.04 -0.07
N PRO A 249 10.64 -7.64 0.42
CA PRO A 249 10.42 -6.29 0.88
C PRO A 249 11.12 -6.05 2.22
N ILE A 250 11.31 -4.79 2.58
CA ILE A 250 11.99 -4.35 3.80
C ILE A 250 11.31 -4.89 5.06
N ILE A 251 9.96 -4.95 5.09
CA ILE A 251 9.24 -5.52 6.24
C ILE A 251 9.51 -7.01 6.38
N GLN A 252 9.61 -7.74 5.27
CA GLN A 252 9.98 -9.16 5.32
C GLN A 252 11.38 -9.34 5.89
N TYR A 253 12.34 -8.51 5.45
CA TYR A 253 13.70 -8.56 5.95
C TYR A 253 13.76 -8.26 7.46
N ILE A 254 13.11 -7.19 7.91
CA ILE A 254 12.96 -6.85 9.34
C ILE A 254 12.38 -8.01 10.14
N TRP A 255 11.31 -8.63 9.63
CA TRP A 255 10.67 -9.76 10.30
C TRP A 255 11.58 -10.99 10.38
N GLN A 256 12.29 -11.32 9.30
CA GLN A 256 13.26 -12.42 9.28
C GLN A 256 14.37 -12.17 10.30
N THR A 257 14.97 -10.98 10.31
CA THR A 257 16.02 -10.63 11.27
C THR A 257 15.54 -10.65 12.71
N GLY A 258 14.36 -10.08 12.98
CA GLY A 258 13.84 -10.00 14.34
C GLY A 258 13.42 -11.36 14.90
N PHE A 259 12.65 -12.13 14.12
CA PHE A 259 11.97 -13.32 14.61
C PHE A 259 12.61 -14.64 14.19
N ARG A 260 13.22 -14.73 12.99
CA ARG A 260 13.92 -15.96 12.57
C ARG A 260 15.36 -15.97 13.04
N GLU A 261 16.08 -14.86 12.87
CA GLU A 261 17.49 -14.73 13.27
C GLU A 261 17.64 -14.32 14.73
N ASN A 262 16.53 -14.01 15.40
CA ASN A 262 16.48 -13.65 16.82
C ASN A 262 17.33 -12.40 17.15
N ASN A 263 17.41 -11.44 16.23
CA ASN A 263 18.15 -10.19 16.42
C ASN A 263 17.18 -9.00 16.51
N LEU A 264 16.51 -8.90 17.65
CA LEU A 264 15.46 -7.90 17.91
C LEU A 264 16.00 -6.47 17.97
N GLY A 265 17.22 -6.29 18.49
CA GLY A 265 17.86 -4.97 18.52
C GLY A 265 18.12 -4.40 17.13
N TYR A 266 18.71 -5.22 16.26
CA TYR A 266 18.98 -4.84 14.87
C TYR A 266 17.70 -4.65 14.06
N ALA A 267 16.72 -5.55 14.20
CA ALA A 267 15.41 -5.42 13.56
C ALA A 267 14.64 -4.16 14.02
N SER A 268 14.81 -3.76 15.27
CA SER A 268 14.24 -2.50 15.79
C SER A 268 14.90 -1.29 15.13
N ALA A 269 16.23 -1.28 14.98
CA ALA A 269 16.94 -0.21 14.28
C ALA A 269 16.46 -0.05 12.82
N MET A 270 16.32 -1.18 12.10
CA MET A 270 15.77 -1.18 10.73
C MET A 270 14.32 -0.69 10.67
N SER A 271 13.48 -1.09 11.63
CA SER A 271 12.08 -0.59 11.73
C SER A 271 12.02 0.93 11.90
N TYR A 272 12.92 1.50 12.70
CA TYR A 272 13.00 2.95 12.88
C TYR A 272 13.54 3.67 11.65
N MET A 273 14.49 3.07 10.93
CA MET A 273 14.93 3.61 9.64
C MET A 273 13.79 3.61 8.61
N LEU A 274 13.01 2.53 8.52
CA LEU A 274 11.81 2.50 7.69
C LEU A 274 10.80 3.59 8.09
N PHE A 275 10.58 3.79 9.39
CA PHE A 275 9.73 4.88 9.88
C PHE A 275 10.23 6.26 9.42
N VAL A 276 11.54 6.52 9.52
CA VAL A 276 12.14 7.77 9.04
C VAL A 276 11.96 7.93 7.52
N ILE A 277 12.18 6.88 6.74
CA ILE A 277 11.95 6.89 5.28
C ILE A 277 10.49 7.27 4.97
N LEU A 278 9.53 6.62 5.63
CA LEU A 278 8.11 6.89 5.44
C LEU A 278 7.72 8.31 5.89
N LEU A 279 8.32 8.81 6.97
CA LEU A 279 8.10 10.17 7.46
C LEU A 279 8.61 11.20 6.46
N VAL A 280 9.82 11.01 5.92
CA VAL A 280 10.41 11.90 4.91
C VAL A 280 9.56 11.91 3.64
N LEU A 281 9.12 10.74 3.15
CA LEU A 281 8.25 10.64 1.97
C LEU A 281 6.90 11.33 2.21
N SER A 282 6.29 11.10 3.38
CA SER A 282 5.02 11.71 3.76
C SER A 282 5.12 13.23 3.88
N ALA A 283 6.20 13.73 4.51
CA ALA A 283 6.45 15.16 4.66
C ALA A 283 6.73 15.83 3.31
N PHE A 284 7.51 15.19 2.45
CA PHE A 284 7.79 15.67 1.09
C PHE A 284 6.52 15.78 0.26
N GLN A 285 5.66 14.75 0.31
CA GLN A 285 4.37 14.78 -0.38
C GLN A 285 3.43 15.85 0.17
N TYR A 286 3.35 15.99 1.49
CA TYR A 286 2.56 17.06 2.13
C TYR A 286 3.02 18.45 1.68
N TRP A 287 4.33 18.68 1.66
CA TRP A 287 4.92 19.93 1.19
C TRP A 287 4.61 20.23 -0.28
N LEU A 288 4.72 19.23 -1.16
CA LEU A 288 4.31 19.34 -2.58
C LEU A 288 2.82 19.68 -2.72
N ASN A 289 1.98 19.12 -1.84
CA ASN A 289 0.53 19.29 -1.90
C ASN A 289 0.09 20.71 -1.52
N ASN A 290 0.72 21.31 -0.51
CA ASN A 290 0.39 22.65 -0.03
C ASN A 290 0.83 23.76 -0.99
N ARG A 291 1.86 23.54 -1.82
CA ARG A 291 2.32 24.53 -2.81
C ARG A 291 1.35 24.76 -3.98
N LYS A 292 0.41 23.85 -4.23
CA LYS A 292 -0.59 23.98 -5.31
C LYS A 292 -1.96 24.49 -4.82
N GLY A 293 -2.06 24.83 -3.53
CA GLY A 293 -3.26 25.42 -2.92
C GLY A 293 -3.08 26.91 -2.55
N ALA A 294 -2.04 27.56 -3.08
CA ALA A 294 -1.77 28.99 -2.97
C ALA A 294 -1.65 29.59 -4.38
#